data_AF-A0A917Y2N6-F1
#
_entry.id   AF-A0A917Y2N6-F1
#
_cell.length_a   1.000
_cell.length_b   1.000
_cell.length_c   1.000
_cell.angle_alpha   90.00
_cell.angle_beta   90.00
_cell.angle_gamma   90.00
#
_symmetry.space_group_name_H-M   'P 1'
#
loop_
_entity.id
_entity.type
_entity.pdbx_description
1 polymer ?
#
loop_
_entity_poly.entity_id
_entity_poly.type
_entity_poly.pdbx_seq_one_letter_code
_entity_poly.pdbx_strand_id
1 'polypeptide(L)' 'MQTLHTLHKTDTAAKERKEYLKRELRYMGIYKLPDGRKLDDVSLYTLEWNYVVAKNDAIRAYGEE' A
#
# COMPACT_ATOMS: atom_id res chain seq x y z
N MET A 1 -8.09 24.76 21.30
CA MET A 1 -7.81 23.33 21.52
C MET A 1 -8.31 22.51 20.32
N GLN A 2 -7.56 22.45 19.22
CA GLN A 2 -7.94 21.68 18.01
C GLN A 2 -6.89 20.62 17.61
N THR A 3 -5.82 20.46 18.37
CA THR A 3 -4.67 19.61 17.96
C THR A 3 -4.90 18.12 18.20
N LEU A 4 -5.60 17.73 19.27
CA LEU A 4 -5.79 16.31 19.63
C LEU A 4 -6.81 15.58 18.73
N HIS A 5 -7.87 16.26 18.29
CA HIS A 5 -8.93 15.62 17.49
C HIS A 5 -8.49 15.34 16.05
N THR A 6 -7.59 16.16 15.51
CA THR A 6 -7.07 16.02 14.15
C THR A 6 -6.02 14.91 14.06
N LEU A 7 -5.14 14.78 15.07
CA LEU A 7 -4.12 13.72 15.13
C LEU A 7 -4.74 12.31 15.13
N HIS A 8 -5.84 12.13 15.86
CA HIS A 8 -6.49 10.82 15.97
C HIS A 8 -7.17 10.38 14.66
N LYS A 9 -7.70 11.34 13.89
CA LYS A 9 -8.26 11.07 12.55
C LYS A 9 -7.17 10.71 11.54
N THR A 10 -6.01 11.36 11.60
CA THR A 10 -4.90 11.07 10.67
C THR A 10 -4.29 9.69 10.91
N ASP A 11 -4.14 9.27 12.16
CA ASP A 11 -3.61 7.93 12.48
C ASP A 11 -4.55 6.82 12.03
N THR A 12 -5.86 7.03 12.19
CA THR A 12 -6.88 6.08 11.73
C THR A 12 -6.87 5.97 10.20
N ALA A 13 -6.87 7.10 9.50
CA ALA A 13 -6.81 7.12 8.03
C ALA A 13 -5.54 6.47 7.47
N ALA A 14 -4.39 6.72 8.10
CA ALA A 14 -3.12 6.10 7.71
C ALA A 14 -3.17 4.56 7.90
N LYS A 15 -3.77 4.09 8.99
CA LYS A 15 -3.94 2.65 9.25
C LYS A 15 -4.89 2.00 8.25
N GLU A 16 -6.05 2.60 8.00
CA GLU A 16 -7.00 2.14 6.98
C GLU A 16 -6.37 2.06 5.60
N ARG A 17 -5.61 3.10 5.22
CA ARG A 17 -4.88 3.12 3.96
C ARG A 17 -3.84 2.01 3.90
N LYS A 18 -3.10 1.77 4.99
CA LYS A 18 -2.11 0.69 5.07
C LYS A 18 -2.77 -0.67 4.84
N GLU A 19 -3.89 -0.95 5.51
CA GLU A 19 -4.61 -2.22 5.36
C GLU A 19 -5.21 -2.40 3.96
N TYR A 20 -5.76 -1.32 3.38
CA TYR A 20 -6.22 -1.33 1.99
C TYR A 20 -5.09 -1.76 1.03
N LEU A 21 -3.93 -1.12 1.11
CA LEU A 21 -2.81 -1.41 0.20
C LEU A 21 -2.27 -2.83 0.38
N LYS A 22 -2.17 -3.32 1.62
CA LYS A 22 -1.78 -4.71 1.89
C LYS A 22 -2.72 -5.68 1.19
N ARG A 23 -4.03 -5.44 1.28
CA ARG A 23 -5.05 -6.28 0.65
C ARG A 23 -4.94 -6.25 -0.87
N GLU A 24 -4.81 -5.07 -1.46
CA GLU A 24 -4.68 -4.91 -2.91
C GLU A 24 -3.42 -5.61 -3.46
N LEU A 25 -2.27 -5.43 -2.79
CA LEU A 25 -1.02 -6.10 -3.17
C LEU A 25 -1.17 -7.62 -3.10
N ARG A 26 -1.83 -8.15 -2.06
CA ARG A 26 -2.12 -9.59 -1.95
C ARG A 26 -3.05 -10.07 -3.07
N TYR A 27 -4.05 -9.28 -3.46
CA TYR A 27 -4.92 -9.60 -4.61
C TYR A 27 -4.16 -9.64 -5.93
N MET A 28 -3.09 -8.85 -6.07
CA MET A 28 -2.17 -8.89 -7.21
C MET A 28 -1.13 -10.03 -7.10
N GLY A 29 -1.23 -10.91 -6.09
CA GLY A 29 -0.29 -12.02 -5.87
C GLY A 29 1.00 -11.64 -5.15
N ILE A 30 1.12 -10.40 -4.65
CA ILE A 30 2.30 -9.90 -3.95
C ILE A 30 2.13 -10.08 -2.45
N TYR A 31 2.86 -11.03 -1.87
CA TYR A 31 2.83 -11.32 -0.43
C TYR A 31 4.08 -10.81 0.32
N LYS A 32 5.15 -10.55 -0.42
CA LYS A 32 6.41 -9.96 0.06
C LYS A 32 6.90 -8.97 -0.99
N LEU A 33 7.63 -7.96 -0.55
CA LEU A 33 8.28 -7.01 -1.44
C LEU A 33 9.51 -7.63 -2.12
N PRO A 34 10.03 -7.01 -3.19
CA PRO A 34 11.22 -7.50 -3.90
C PRO A 34 12.46 -7.65 -3.00
N ASP A 35 12.56 -6.86 -1.94
CA ASP A 35 13.63 -6.94 -0.94
C ASP A 35 13.40 -8.01 0.15
N GLY A 36 12.34 -8.82 0.01
CA GLY A 36 11.99 -9.91 0.91
C GLY A 36 11.17 -9.50 2.14
N ARG A 37 10.95 -8.21 2.39
CA ARG A 37 10.16 -7.75 3.53
C ARG A 37 8.68 -8.09 3.37
N LYS A 38 8.00 -8.40 4.48
CA LYS A 38 6.55 -8.61 4.48
C LYS A 38 5.83 -7.27 4.39
N LEU A 39 4.61 -7.27 3.86
CA LEU A 39 3.80 -6.05 3.74
C LEU A 39 3.45 -5.41 5.10
N ASP A 40 3.45 -6.20 6.16
CA ASP A 40 3.18 -5.74 7.53
C ASP A 40 4.33 -4.91 8.11
N ASP A 41 5.57 -5.20 7.69
CA ASP A 41 6.81 -4.68 8.27
C ASP A 41 7.28 -3.37 7.61
N VAL A 42 6.56 -2.89 6.59
CA VAL A 42 6.97 -1.71 5.80
C VAL A 42 6.11 -0.49 6.07
N SER A 43 6.62 0.69 5.72
CA SER A 43 5.90 1.95 5.88
C SER A 43 4.75 2.07 4.88
N LEU A 44 3.80 2.98 5.16
CA LEU A 44 2.72 3.30 4.23
C LEU A 44 3.27 3.76 2.88
N TYR A 45 4.28 4.65 2.90
CA TYR A 45 4.94 5.14 1.69
C TYR A 45 5.49 3.99 0.82
N THR A 46 6.17 3.01 1.44
CA THR A 46 6.70 1.85 0.71
C THR A 46 5.59 1.02 0.08
N LEU A 47 4.46 0.84 0.78
CA LEU A 47 3.31 0.11 0.23
C LEU A 47 2.68 0.84 -0.96
N GLU A 48 2.52 2.16 -0.88
CA GLU A 48 1.95 2.97 -1.96
C GLU A 48 2.80 2.90 -3.22
N TRP A 49 4.12 3.05 -3.08
CA TRP A 49 5.05 2.90 -4.20
C TRP A 49 4.93 1.54 -4.87
N ASN A 50 4.99 0.46 -4.10
CA ASN A 50 4.93 -0.90 -4.66
C ASN A 50 3.58 -1.20 -5.29
N TYR A 51 2.48 -0.65 -4.77
CA TYR A 51 1.16 -0.78 -5.38
C TYR A 51 1.10 -0.10 -6.76
N VAL A 52 1.67 1.10 -6.89
CA VAL A 52 1.73 1.80 -8.18
C VAL A 52 2.59 1.03 -9.18
N VAL A 53 3.76 0.54 -8.76
CA VAL A 53 4.62 -0.31 -9.61
C VAL A 53 3.88 -1.55 -10.08
N ALA A 54 3.25 -2.29 -9.15
CA ALA A 54 2.49 -3.51 -9.47
C ALA A 54 1.33 -3.23 -10.45
N LYS A 55 0.62 -2.11 -10.30
CA LYS A 55 -0.42 -1.71 -11.25
C LYS A 55 0.14 -1.43 -12.63
N ASN A 56 1.25 -0.69 -12.71
CA ASN A 56 1.87 -0.37 -13.99
C ASN A 56 2.39 -1.63 -14.69
N ASP A 57 2.97 -2.56 -13.94
CA ASP A 57 3.44 -3.83 -14.49
C ASP A 57 2.28 -4.70 -14.98
N ALA A 58 1.16 -4.74 -14.24
CA ALA A 58 -0.06 -5.40 -14.70
C ALA A 58 -0.60 -4.73 -15.99
N ILE A 59 -0.66 -3.40 -16.05
CA ILE A 59 -1.10 -2.68 -17.25
C ILE A 59 -0.19 -2.98 -18.44
N ARG A 60 1.13 -3.04 -18.25
CA ARG A 60 2.06 -3.41 -19.34
C ARG A 60 1.85 -4.85 -19.80
N ALA A 61 1.67 -5.78 -18.87
CA ALA A 61 1.49 -7.18 -19.19
C ALA A 61 0.16 -7.49 -19.93
N TYR A 62 -0.89 -6.70 -19.67
CA TYR A 62 -2.22 -6.89 -20.26
C TYR A 62 -2.63 -5.81 -21.28
N GLY A 63 -1.81 -4.76 -21.46
CA GLY A 63 -2.09 -3.61 -22.31
C GLY A 63 -1.26 -3.57 -23.60
N GLU A 64 -0.43 -4.58 -23.85
CA GLU A 64 0.11 -4.85 -25.18
C GLU A 64 -0.90 -5.71 -25.96
N GLU A 65 -1.96 -5.06 -26.49
CA GLU A 65 -2.72 -5.50 -27.67
C GLU A 65 -2.45 -4.55 -28.83
#